data_AF-A0A656GBY6-F1
#
_entry.id   AF-A0A656GBY6-F1
#
_cell.length_a   1.000
_cell.length_b   1.000
_cell.length_c   1.000
_cell.angle_alpha   90.00
_cell.angle_beta   90.00
_cell.angle_gamma   90.00
#
_symmetry.space_group_name_H-M   'P 1'
#
loop_
_entity.id
_entity.type
_entity.pdbx_description
1 polymer ?
#
loop_
_entity_poly.entity_id
_entity_poly.type
_entity_poly.pdbx_seq_one_letter_code
_entity_poly.pdbx_strand_id
1 'polypeptide(L)'
;NLITLDNTGVTNASGSTGSGTTASNNYTIDTQRPTATITVANPNLAIGQTSLVTFAFSERVTNFDLSDISVGNGSLSGLSSSDSGLTWTATLTPDANITAANNFIVLDSGRIDDLAGNAGTTVALSSNYSIDNQRPTANISIANPNLATGQTSLVTFAFSEPVNNFTLADVSVANGTLSNLASSDGGATWTATLTPTANVTDPSNFIVLDSSTVTDRAGNAGTGIALSPNYAITTTSLTGDPQFRIDAPAPLVNTRNLPLQPALFGLPTGNLGSPLSFSPLFEQRTTGGGLPPVGNIFITNRALAPSFIAQVFDSSSVGGPGSGFTGFNSGEGSVFGSSTLSTLFSRESATDSSTTGALNSAGSNDLRDSSQSIQAGFGALTLGQQLQQITDNEQEKLSALAWALGEVGVSEVQA
;
A
#
# COMPACT_ATOMS: atom_id res chain seq x y z
N ASN A 1 13.98 41.64 -52.21
CA ASN A 1 14.52 41.16 -53.50
C ASN A 1 13.56 41.58 -54.62
N LEU A 2 14.06 41.92 -55.81
CA LEU A 2 13.22 42.27 -56.97
C LEU A 2 13.77 41.58 -58.22
N ILE A 3 12.88 41.20 -59.12
CA ILE A 3 13.24 40.71 -60.45
C ILE A 3 13.17 41.91 -61.39
N THR A 4 14.25 42.15 -62.14
CA THR A 4 14.30 43.22 -63.14
C THR A 4 14.24 42.61 -64.53
N LEU A 5 13.24 43.00 -65.32
CA LEU A 5 13.20 42.77 -66.76
C LEU A 5 13.93 43.90 -67.48
N ASP A 6 14.92 43.57 -68.30
CA ASP A 6 15.49 44.50 -69.28
C ASP A 6 14.60 44.52 -70.52
N ASN A 7 13.88 45.63 -70.73
CA ASN A 7 12.95 45.75 -71.85
C ASN A 7 13.68 45.93 -73.19
N THR A 8 15.00 46.19 -73.21
CA THR A 8 15.77 46.30 -74.46
C THR A 8 15.90 44.98 -75.20
N GLY A 9 15.73 43.85 -74.50
CA GLY A 9 15.67 42.51 -75.08
C GLY A 9 14.28 42.06 -75.56
N VAL A 10 13.24 42.88 -75.37
CA VAL A 10 11.85 42.54 -75.74
C VAL A 10 11.44 43.31 -77.00
N THR A 11 10.99 42.61 -78.04
CA THR A 11 10.58 43.21 -79.31
C THR A 11 9.10 42.95 -79.57
N ASN A 12 8.35 43.97 -80.00
CA ASN A 12 6.95 43.80 -80.38
C ASN A 12 6.79 43.15 -81.78
N ALA A 13 5.56 42.81 -82.16
CA ALA A 13 5.26 42.15 -83.43
C ALA A 13 5.63 42.98 -84.68
N SER A 14 5.83 44.29 -84.54
CA SER A 14 6.27 45.20 -85.61
C SER A 14 7.79 45.45 -85.61
N GLY A 15 8.57 44.77 -84.76
CA GLY A 15 10.03 44.81 -84.77
C GLY A 15 10.67 45.94 -83.95
N SER A 16 9.91 46.69 -83.14
CA SER A 16 10.46 47.71 -82.24
C SER A 16 10.87 47.11 -80.90
N THR A 17 12.11 47.37 -80.47
CA THR A 17 12.61 46.96 -79.15
C THR A 17 12.08 47.89 -78.05
N GLY A 18 11.84 47.32 -76.87
CA GLY A 18 11.48 48.07 -75.67
C GLY A 18 12.65 48.91 -75.14
N SER A 19 12.38 49.72 -74.12
CA SER A 19 13.39 50.58 -73.49
C SER A 19 13.26 50.56 -71.96
N GLY A 20 14.39 50.76 -71.29
CA GLY A 20 14.48 50.79 -69.83
C GLY A 20 14.28 49.42 -69.19
N THR A 21 13.95 49.44 -67.90
CA THR A 21 13.74 48.24 -67.10
C THR A 21 12.36 48.25 -66.45
N THR A 22 11.81 47.07 -66.21
CA THR A 22 10.60 46.85 -65.43
C THR A 22 10.96 46.06 -64.19
N ALA A 23 10.66 46.56 -62.99
CA ALA A 23 10.87 45.83 -61.74
C ALA A 23 9.60 45.10 -61.31
N SER A 24 9.75 43.90 -60.75
CA SER A 24 8.68 43.20 -60.06
C SER A 24 8.33 43.87 -58.72
N ASN A 25 7.28 43.37 -58.08
CA ASN A 25 7.08 43.59 -56.65
C ASN A 25 8.25 43.02 -55.83
N ASN A 26 8.41 43.52 -54.60
CA ASN A 26 9.38 42.99 -53.66
C ASN A 26 8.96 41.57 -53.21
N TYR A 27 9.94 40.69 -53.01
CA TYR A 27 9.76 39.37 -52.42
C TYR A 27 10.85 39.06 -51.39
N THR A 28 10.48 38.21 -50.43
CA THR A 28 11.38 37.63 -49.42
C THR A 28 11.68 36.19 -49.81
N ILE A 29 12.88 35.72 -49.47
CA ILE A 29 13.27 34.33 -49.60
C ILE A 29 13.51 33.84 -48.18
N ASP A 30 12.80 32.80 -47.80
CA ASP A 30 13.10 32.05 -46.58
C ASP A 30 13.28 30.59 -46.96
N THR A 31 14.49 30.09 -46.70
CA THR A 31 14.85 28.69 -46.92
C THR A 31 15.33 28.04 -45.62
N GLN A 32 15.32 28.78 -44.51
CA GLN A 32 15.64 28.20 -43.22
C GLN A 32 14.46 27.33 -42.78
N ARG A 33 14.77 26.25 -42.07
CA ARG A 33 13.75 25.36 -41.51
C ARG A 33 13.78 25.51 -40.00
N PRO A 34 12.63 25.37 -39.32
CA PRO A 34 12.58 25.45 -37.88
C PRO A 34 13.33 24.27 -37.25
N THR A 35 14.09 24.57 -36.20
CA THR A 35 14.71 23.59 -35.30
C THR A 35 14.19 23.82 -33.89
N ALA A 36 14.16 22.78 -33.06
CA ALA A 36 13.59 22.85 -31.72
C ALA A 36 14.57 22.35 -30.65
N THR A 37 14.45 22.93 -29.45
CA THR A 37 15.11 22.47 -28.23
C THR A 37 14.06 22.26 -27.14
N ILE A 38 14.25 21.24 -26.31
CA ILE A 38 13.29 20.86 -25.26
C ILE A 38 13.98 20.93 -23.90
N THR A 39 13.41 21.72 -22.99
CA THR A 39 13.88 21.84 -21.60
C THR A 39 12.80 21.38 -20.64
N VAL A 40 13.15 20.48 -19.72
CA VAL A 40 12.30 20.04 -18.60
C VAL A 40 12.78 20.75 -17.34
N ALA A 41 11.94 21.58 -16.73
CA ALA A 41 12.35 22.46 -15.63
C ALA A 41 12.74 21.70 -14.36
N ASN A 42 11.90 20.74 -13.95
CA ASN A 42 12.21 19.79 -12.88
C ASN A 42 12.39 18.38 -13.50
N PRO A 43 13.63 17.83 -13.54
CA PRO A 43 13.89 16.52 -14.09
C PRO A 43 13.71 15.37 -13.09
N ASN A 44 13.35 15.60 -11.82
CA ASN A 44 13.10 14.55 -10.84
C ASN A 44 11.68 14.71 -10.28
N LEU A 45 10.77 13.81 -10.68
CA LEU A 45 9.35 13.94 -10.38
C LEU A 45 8.92 12.87 -9.39
N ALA A 46 8.59 13.32 -8.18
CA ALA A 46 7.98 12.53 -7.11
C ALA A 46 6.44 12.55 -7.18
N ILE A 47 5.78 11.83 -6.27
CA ILE A 47 4.33 11.71 -6.19
C ILE A 47 3.64 13.07 -6.21
N GLY A 48 2.73 13.24 -7.17
CA GLY A 48 1.91 14.43 -7.33
C GLY A 48 2.66 15.64 -7.88
N GLN A 49 3.94 15.51 -8.23
CA GLN A 49 4.71 16.58 -8.85
C GLN A 49 4.46 16.61 -10.36
N THR A 50 4.59 17.82 -10.92
CA THR A 50 4.55 18.08 -12.35
C THR A 50 5.75 18.93 -12.74
N SER A 51 6.08 18.95 -14.04
CA SER A 51 7.20 19.74 -14.57
C SER A 51 6.74 20.67 -15.68
N LEU A 52 7.25 21.89 -15.71
CA LEU A 52 7.08 22.75 -16.87
C LEU A 52 8.06 22.30 -17.97
N VAL A 53 7.54 22.05 -19.15
CA VAL A 53 8.33 21.72 -20.34
C VAL A 53 8.28 22.91 -21.29
N THR A 54 9.45 23.36 -21.73
CA THR A 54 9.61 24.47 -22.67
C THR A 54 10.19 23.95 -23.97
N PHE A 55 9.48 24.20 -25.06
CA PHE A 55 9.92 23.99 -26.43
C PHE A 55 10.33 25.35 -26.99
N ALA A 56 11.59 25.49 -27.40
CA ALA A 56 12.09 26.71 -28.02
C ALA A 56 12.51 26.42 -29.46
N PHE A 57 11.90 27.14 -30.40
CA PHE A 57 12.17 27.03 -31.83
C PHE A 57 13.18 28.09 -32.29
N SER A 58 13.91 27.82 -33.36
CA SER A 58 14.83 28.80 -33.98
C SER A 58 14.11 29.96 -34.66
N GLU A 59 12.84 29.78 -34.97
CA GLU A 59 11.96 30.76 -35.61
C GLU A 59 10.50 30.49 -35.22
N ARG A 60 9.59 31.37 -35.63
CA ARG A 60 8.17 31.24 -35.31
C ARG A 60 7.56 30.10 -36.11
N VAL A 61 6.89 29.18 -35.42
CA VAL A 61 6.25 28.02 -36.04
C VAL A 61 4.72 28.10 -36.01
N THR A 62 4.12 27.34 -36.92
CA THR A 62 2.69 27.07 -37.04
C THR A 62 2.47 25.55 -37.08
N ASN A 63 1.22 25.12 -36.92
CA ASN A 63 0.82 23.70 -36.92
C ASN A 63 1.47 22.82 -35.82
N PHE A 64 2.05 23.42 -34.78
CA PHE A 64 2.57 22.66 -33.64
C PHE A 64 1.47 22.36 -32.62
N ASP A 65 1.26 21.08 -32.30
CA ASP A 65 0.36 20.64 -31.25
C ASP A 65 0.88 19.43 -30.44
N LEU A 66 0.06 18.93 -29.51
CA LEU A 66 0.43 17.82 -28.63
C LEU A 66 0.61 16.48 -29.37
N SER A 67 0.06 16.32 -30.58
CA SER A 67 0.17 15.10 -31.38
C SER A 67 1.54 14.93 -32.05
N ASP A 68 2.32 16.02 -32.14
CA ASP A 68 3.70 15.99 -32.62
C ASP A 68 4.69 15.52 -31.53
N ILE A 69 4.20 15.32 -30.30
CA ILE A 69 5.02 15.04 -29.13
C ILE A 69 4.76 13.61 -28.61
N SER A 70 5.83 12.88 -28.36
CA SER A 70 5.81 11.62 -27.62
C SER A 70 6.50 11.80 -26.26
N VAL A 71 5.88 11.28 -25.21
CA VAL A 71 6.34 11.45 -23.82
C VAL A 71 6.51 10.07 -23.19
N GLY A 72 7.69 9.78 -22.64
CA GLY A 72 7.93 8.55 -21.90
C GLY A 72 7.31 8.57 -20.50
N ASN A 73 6.44 7.59 -20.19
CA ASN A 73 5.84 7.41 -18.84
C ASN A 73 5.15 8.69 -18.28
N GLY A 74 4.48 9.44 -19.15
CA GLY A 74 3.73 10.62 -18.76
C GLY A 74 2.96 11.25 -19.91
N SER A 75 2.32 12.38 -19.61
CA SER A 75 1.53 13.15 -20.57
C SER A 75 1.82 14.64 -20.47
N LEU A 76 1.61 15.37 -21.58
CA LEU A 76 1.68 16.82 -21.62
C LEU A 76 0.29 17.43 -21.76
N SER A 77 0.06 18.54 -21.07
CA SER A 77 -1.19 19.30 -21.14
C SER A 77 -0.95 20.80 -21.10
N GLY A 78 -1.94 21.59 -21.50
CA GLY A 78 -1.87 23.05 -21.43
C GLY A 78 -0.83 23.66 -22.39
N LEU A 79 -0.59 23.04 -23.54
CA LEU A 79 0.32 23.55 -24.55
C LEU A 79 -0.12 24.95 -24.99
N SER A 80 0.76 25.93 -24.84
CA SER A 80 0.48 27.33 -25.17
C SER A 80 1.74 28.11 -25.52
N SER A 81 1.59 29.17 -26.30
CA SER A 81 2.66 30.11 -26.65
C SER A 81 2.23 31.54 -26.34
N SER A 82 3.14 32.34 -25.80
CA SER A 82 2.92 33.76 -25.49
C SER A 82 3.61 34.70 -26.47
N ASP A 83 4.52 34.18 -27.30
CA ASP A 83 5.35 34.94 -28.21
C ASP A 83 5.03 34.63 -29.68
N SER A 84 3.82 34.14 -29.95
CA SER A 84 3.31 33.77 -31.29
C SER A 84 4.19 32.76 -32.02
N GLY A 85 4.51 31.68 -31.32
CA GLY A 85 5.03 30.45 -31.90
C GLY A 85 6.55 30.28 -31.83
N LEU A 86 7.28 31.13 -31.10
CA LEU A 86 8.73 30.97 -30.94
C LEU A 86 9.05 30.07 -29.74
N THR A 87 8.31 30.22 -28.65
CA THR A 87 8.38 29.36 -27.48
C THR A 87 7.00 28.83 -27.12
N TRP A 88 6.97 27.57 -26.71
CA TRP A 88 5.78 26.88 -26.28
C TRP A 88 6.03 26.21 -24.94
N THR A 89 5.04 26.28 -24.06
CA THR A 89 5.11 25.65 -22.75
C THR A 89 3.97 24.68 -22.56
N ALA A 90 4.27 23.55 -21.93
CA ALA A 90 3.29 22.54 -21.52
C ALA A 90 3.64 21.99 -20.13
N THR A 91 2.66 21.42 -19.45
CA THR A 91 2.83 20.77 -18.14
C THR A 91 2.96 19.27 -18.32
N LEU A 92 4.11 18.71 -17.92
CA LEU A 92 4.39 17.28 -17.83
C LEU A 92 3.80 16.72 -16.55
N THR A 93 2.92 15.74 -16.70
CA THR A 93 2.36 14.94 -15.62
C THR A 93 2.80 13.50 -15.80
N PRO A 94 3.62 12.94 -14.89
CA PRO A 94 4.01 11.54 -14.96
C PRO A 94 2.82 10.60 -14.77
N ASP A 95 2.94 9.40 -15.31
CA ASP A 95 1.97 8.33 -15.05
C ASP A 95 2.03 7.88 -13.59
N ALA A 96 0.89 7.45 -13.06
CA ALA A 96 0.78 7.05 -11.66
C ALA A 96 1.48 5.70 -11.40
N ASN A 97 2.03 5.53 -10.19
CA ASN A 97 2.62 4.29 -9.70
C ASN A 97 3.80 3.74 -10.53
N ILE A 98 4.54 4.61 -11.22
CA ILE A 98 5.74 4.23 -11.98
C ILE A 98 7.00 4.73 -11.28
N THR A 99 8.04 3.91 -11.32
CA THR A 99 9.42 4.33 -11.03
C THR A 99 10.26 4.08 -12.29
N ALA A 100 10.79 5.14 -12.88
CA ALA A 100 11.54 5.10 -14.13
C ALA A 100 12.69 6.11 -14.11
N ALA A 101 13.92 5.63 -14.22
CA ALA A 101 15.11 6.46 -14.16
C ALA A 101 15.44 7.19 -15.48
N ASN A 102 14.98 6.65 -16.61
CA ASN A 102 15.33 7.14 -17.95
C ASN A 102 14.08 7.40 -18.78
N ASN A 103 13.73 8.68 -18.96
CA ASN A 103 12.58 9.11 -19.74
C ASN A 103 12.96 10.32 -20.59
N PHE A 104 12.36 10.41 -21.77
CA PHE A 104 12.60 11.48 -22.73
C PHE A 104 11.28 11.99 -23.31
N ILE A 105 11.28 13.25 -23.72
CA ILE A 105 10.25 13.84 -24.56
C ILE A 105 10.84 13.93 -25.96
N VAL A 106 10.10 13.41 -26.93
CA VAL A 106 10.46 13.38 -28.33
C VAL A 106 9.51 14.31 -29.08
N LEU A 107 10.06 15.25 -29.84
CA LEU A 107 9.31 16.10 -30.75
C LEU A 107 9.70 15.78 -32.18
N ASP A 108 8.73 15.36 -32.99
CA ASP A 108 8.91 15.24 -34.44
C ASP A 108 8.54 16.57 -35.10
N SER A 109 9.53 17.29 -35.62
CA SER A 109 9.29 18.59 -36.28
C SER A 109 8.86 18.43 -37.75
N GLY A 110 8.66 17.21 -38.25
CA GLY A 110 8.31 16.94 -39.65
C GLY A 110 6.99 17.55 -40.14
N ARG A 111 6.08 17.90 -39.21
CA ARG A 111 4.77 18.52 -39.49
C ARG A 111 4.67 19.97 -39.06
N ILE A 112 5.76 20.52 -38.54
CA ILE A 112 5.81 21.87 -37.96
C ILE A 112 6.40 22.81 -39.01
N ASP A 113 5.63 23.79 -39.44
CA ASP A 113 6.01 24.73 -40.50
C ASP A 113 6.42 26.08 -39.89
N ASP A 114 7.39 26.75 -40.49
CA ASP A 114 7.60 28.18 -40.25
C ASP A 114 6.49 29.04 -40.92
N LEU A 115 6.60 30.37 -40.83
CA LEU A 115 5.65 31.28 -41.48
C LEU A 115 5.77 31.33 -43.01
N ALA A 116 6.90 30.88 -43.57
CA ALA A 116 7.13 30.80 -45.01
C ALA A 116 6.67 29.47 -45.62
N GLY A 117 6.26 28.50 -44.79
CA GLY A 117 5.82 27.17 -45.18
C GLY A 117 6.96 26.14 -45.30
N ASN A 118 8.12 26.39 -44.71
CA ASN A 118 9.19 25.39 -44.64
C ASN A 118 8.95 24.48 -43.43
N ALA A 119 8.58 23.23 -43.69
CA ALA A 119 8.47 22.21 -42.65
C ALA A 119 9.83 21.89 -42.00
N GLY A 120 9.84 21.61 -40.70
CA GLY A 120 10.98 20.99 -40.02
C GLY A 120 11.28 19.59 -40.57
N THR A 121 12.48 19.08 -40.31
CA THR A 121 12.91 17.74 -40.77
C THR A 121 13.64 16.95 -39.70
N THR A 122 13.70 17.47 -38.48
CA THR A 122 14.52 16.92 -37.39
C THR A 122 13.65 16.46 -36.23
N VAL A 123 14.16 15.46 -35.51
CA VAL A 123 13.62 15.07 -34.21
C VAL A 123 14.42 15.78 -33.11
N ALA A 124 13.72 16.41 -32.18
CA ALA A 124 14.33 16.97 -30.97
C ALA A 124 14.07 16.05 -29.78
N LEU A 125 15.07 15.94 -28.90
CA LEU A 125 14.99 15.17 -27.65
C LEU A 125 15.21 16.10 -26.46
N SER A 126 14.46 15.87 -25.39
CA SER A 126 14.72 16.52 -24.10
C SER A 126 15.97 15.97 -23.42
N SER A 127 16.39 16.67 -22.36
CA SER A 127 17.21 16.03 -21.33
C SER A 127 16.45 14.89 -20.64
N ASN A 128 17.19 13.96 -20.03
CA ASN A 128 16.59 12.88 -19.24
C ASN A 128 15.80 13.45 -18.05
N TYR A 129 14.67 12.82 -17.73
CA TYR A 129 13.98 13.02 -16.46
C TYR A 129 13.69 11.67 -15.80
N SER A 130 13.69 11.66 -14.47
CA SER A 130 13.34 10.53 -13.64
C SER A 130 11.96 10.72 -13.02
N ILE A 131 11.25 9.62 -12.84
CA ILE A 131 9.95 9.54 -12.21
C ILE A 131 10.06 8.55 -11.06
N ASP A 132 9.57 8.93 -9.90
CA ASP A 132 9.37 8.03 -8.78
C ASP A 132 8.05 8.33 -8.08
N ASN A 133 7.00 7.69 -8.57
CA ASN A 133 5.64 7.83 -8.08
C ASN A 133 5.23 6.66 -7.16
N GLN A 134 6.20 5.93 -6.61
CA GLN A 134 5.96 4.87 -5.63
C GLN A 134 6.29 5.37 -4.21
N ARG A 135 5.69 4.73 -3.22
CA ARG A 135 5.96 5.03 -1.81
C ARG A 135 6.76 3.88 -1.22
N PRO A 136 7.68 4.15 -0.29
CA PRO A 136 8.35 3.09 0.44
C PRO A 136 7.34 2.35 1.32
N THR A 137 7.35 1.03 1.22
CA THR A 137 6.68 0.11 2.15
C THR A 137 7.73 -0.59 2.98
N ALA A 138 7.40 -0.96 4.22
CA ALA A 138 8.34 -1.59 5.14
C ALA A 138 7.84 -2.95 5.60
N ASN A 139 8.75 -3.92 5.67
CA ASN A 139 8.54 -5.22 6.27
C ASN A 139 9.56 -5.42 7.39
N ILE A 140 9.10 -5.86 8.56
CA ILE A 140 9.94 -6.02 9.75
C ILE A 140 10.07 -7.51 10.06
N SER A 141 11.28 -7.99 10.28
CA SER A 141 11.55 -9.35 10.73
C SER A 141 12.44 -9.37 11.96
N ILE A 142 12.24 -10.35 12.83
CA ILE A 142 12.99 -10.54 14.07
C ILE A 142 13.62 -11.93 14.01
N ALA A 143 14.95 -12.00 14.07
CA ALA A 143 15.69 -13.26 13.88
C ALA A 143 15.39 -14.28 14.98
N ASN A 144 15.41 -13.84 16.24
CA ASN A 144 14.98 -14.63 17.39
C ASN A 144 13.80 -13.93 18.09
N PRO A 145 12.56 -14.44 17.99
CA PRO A 145 11.40 -13.84 18.64
C PRO A 145 11.25 -14.25 20.12
N ASN A 146 12.12 -15.10 20.68
CA ASN A 146 12.04 -15.52 22.08
C ASN A 146 13.30 -15.07 22.82
N LEU A 147 13.15 -14.04 23.66
CA LEU A 147 14.26 -13.35 24.31
C LEU A 147 14.29 -13.62 25.83
N ALA A 148 15.37 -14.26 26.29
CA ALA A 148 15.66 -14.45 27.71
C ALA A 148 16.66 -13.41 28.25
N THR A 149 16.91 -13.43 29.57
CA THR A 149 17.89 -12.54 30.22
C THR A 149 19.26 -12.61 29.54
N GLY A 150 19.79 -11.45 29.16
CA GLY A 150 21.11 -11.32 28.52
C GLY A 150 21.15 -11.67 27.02
N GLN A 151 20.02 -12.04 26.42
CA GLN A 151 19.93 -12.29 24.99
C GLN A 151 19.57 -11.02 24.21
N THR A 152 20.01 -10.96 22.96
CA THR A 152 19.63 -9.93 21.99
C THR A 152 19.15 -10.59 20.69
N SER A 153 18.37 -9.87 19.89
CA SER A 153 17.88 -10.34 18.60
C SER A 153 18.19 -9.33 17.51
N LEU A 154 18.50 -9.81 16.31
CA LEU A 154 18.65 -8.95 15.14
C LEU A 154 17.27 -8.65 14.56
N VAL A 155 16.97 -7.37 14.39
CA VAL A 155 15.76 -6.88 13.73
C VAL A 155 16.16 -6.33 12.37
N THR A 156 15.48 -6.78 11.33
CA THR A 156 15.70 -6.33 9.95
C THR A 156 14.44 -5.63 9.45
N PHE A 157 14.61 -4.38 9.04
CA PHE A 157 13.63 -3.58 8.31
C PHE A 157 14.00 -3.64 6.83
N ALA A 158 13.13 -4.22 6.01
CA ALA A 158 13.28 -4.28 4.56
C ALA A 158 12.26 -3.34 3.91
N PHE A 159 12.75 -2.37 3.15
CA PHE A 159 11.92 -1.43 2.41
C PHE A 159 11.76 -1.88 0.96
N SER A 160 10.63 -1.53 0.31
CA SER A 160 10.41 -1.80 -1.12
C SER A 160 11.35 -1.03 -2.03
N GLU A 161 11.94 0.04 -1.53
CA GLU A 161 12.88 0.91 -2.22
C GLU A 161 13.83 1.57 -1.19
N PRO A 162 14.98 2.10 -1.62
CA PRO A 162 15.94 2.72 -0.71
C PRO A 162 15.37 3.97 -0.02
N VAL A 163 15.35 3.96 1.31
CA VAL A 163 14.91 5.10 2.12
C VAL A 163 16.07 5.92 2.66
N ASN A 164 15.81 7.23 2.83
CA ASN A 164 16.72 8.15 3.47
C ASN A 164 16.19 8.54 4.86
N ASN A 165 17.10 8.95 5.74
CA ASN A 165 16.77 9.50 7.06
C ASN A 165 15.97 8.57 7.99
N PHE A 166 15.99 7.24 7.76
CA PHE A 166 15.41 6.30 8.71
C PHE A 166 16.26 6.25 9.99
N THR A 167 15.63 6.49 11.12
CA THR A 167 16.27 6.54 12.44
C THR A 167 15.51 5.71 13.48
N LEU A 168 16.13 5.50 14.63
CA LEU A 168 15.47 4.86 15.76
C LEU A 168 14.32 5.69 16.35
N ALA A 169 14.20 6.97 16.02
CA ALA A 169 13.08 7.81 16.46
C ALA A 169 11.77 7.47 15.72
N ASP A 170 11.86 6.83 14.56
CA ASP A 170 10.72 6.40 13.74
C ASP A 170 10.11 5.08 14.24
N VAL A 171 10.75 4.45 15.22
CA VAL A 171 10.41 3.11 15.71
C VAL A 171 10.04 3.13 17.18
N SER A 172 8.89 2.54 17.51
CA SER A 172 8.47 2.25 18.88
C SER A 172 8.59 0.75 19.15
N VAL A 173 9.14 0.40 20.31
CA VAL A 173 9.45 -0.98 20.69
C VAL A 173 8.80 -1.29 22.04
N ALA A 174 7.94 -2.30 22.08
CA ALA A 174 7.33 -2.74 23.34
C ALA A 174 8.34 -3.52 24.21
N ASN A 175 8.49 -3.17 25.49
CA ASN A 175 9.33 -3.90 26.43
C ASN A 175 10.77 -4.16 25.94
N GLY A 176 11.35 -3.28 25.13
CA GLY A 176 12.71 -3.43 24.61
C GLY A 176 13.29 -2.13 24.06
N THR A 177 14.55 -2.18 23.67
CA THR A 177 15.26 -1.07 23.01
C THR A 177 15.97 -1.57 21.77
N LEU A 178 16.02 -0.72 20.73
CA LEU A 178 16.83 -0.97 19.54
C LEU A 178 18.12 -0.14 19.61
N SER A 179 19.21 -0.70 19.12
CA SER A 179 20.51 -0.06 19.04
C SER A 179 21.25 -0.48 17.77
N ASN A 180 22.35 0.19 17.45
CA ASN A 180 23.20 -0.14 16.30
C ASN A 180 22.43 -0.19 14.96
N LEU A 181 21.51 0.77 14.74
CA LEU A 181 20.80 0.88 13.48
C LEU A 181 21.78 1.19 12.34
N ALA A 182 21.84 0.33 11.33
CA ALA A 182 22.75 0.46 10.21
C ALA A 182 22.18 -0.13 8.91
N SER A 183 22.60 0.43 7.78
CA SER A 183 22.34 -0.08 6.44
C SER A 183 23.66 -0.20 5.67
N SER A 184 23.77 -1.25 4.84
CA SER A 184 24.94 -1.49 3.98
C SER A 184 24.62 -1.45 2.49
N ASP A 185 23.34 -1.33 2.12
CA ASP A 185 22.84 -1.42 0.75
C ASP A 185 22.24 -0.10 0.25
N GLY A 186 22.65 1.02 0.86
CA GLY A 186 22.22 2.35 0.45
C GLY A 186 20.79 2.69 0.88
N GLY A 187 20.26 2.01 1.90
CA GLY A 187 19.00 2.33 2.56
C GLY A 187 17.83 1.41 2.24
N ALA A 188 18.04 0.31 1.50
CA ALA A 188 16.97 -0.65 1.18
C ALA A 188 16.70 -1.60 2.36
N THR A 189 17.74 -2.01 3.07
CA THR A 189 17.62 -2.79 4.31
C THR A 189 18.37 -2.12 5.45
N TRP A 190 17.74 -2.16 6.61
CA TRP A 190 18.29 -1.64 7.86
C TRP A 190 18.24 -2.72 8.92
N THR A 191 19.31 -2.83 9.69
CA THR A 191 19.41 -3.79 10.77
C THR A 191 19.63 -3.08 12.09
N ALA A 192 19.03 -3.58 13.16
CA ALA A 192 19.20 -3.07 14.51
C ALA A 192 19.23 -4.24 15.51
N THR A 193 19.87 -4.02 16.66
CA THR A 193 19.94 -4.98 17.75
C THR A 193 18.84 -4.69 18.78
N LEU A 194 17.88 -5.62 18.91
CA LEU A 194 16.85 -5.60 19.94
C LEU A 194 17.39 -6.18 21.25
N THR A 195 17.33 -5.36 22.30
CA THR A 195 17.65 -5.76 23.68
C THR A 195 16.35 -5.71 24.51
N PRO A 196 15.90 -6.84 25.09
CA PRO A 196 14.68 -6.86 25.90
C PRO A 196 14.89 -6.10 27.21
N THR A 197 13.82 -5.53 27.74
CA THR A 197 13.83 -4.89 29.06
C THR A 197 14.04 -5.96 30.13
N ALA A 198 14.88 -5.67 31.12
CA ALA A 198 15.17 -6.59 32.22
C ALA A 198 13.96 -6.73 33.17
N ASN A 199 13.83 -7.90 33.81
CA ASN A 199 12.76 -8.20 34.78
C ASN A 199 11.32 -8.11 34.22
N VAL A 200 11.14 -8.39 32.93
CA VAL A 200 9.83 -8.43 32.27
C VAL A 200 9.57 -9.84 31.76
N THR A 201 8.35 -10.31 31.94
CA THR A 201 7.85 -11.52 31.28
C THR A 201 6.56 -11.16 30.56
N ASP A 202 6.61 -11.12 29.23
CA ASP A 202 5.49 -10.74 28.38
C ASP A 202 5.52 -11.59 27.10
N PRO A 203 4.49 -12.41 26.82
CA PRO A 203 4.43 -13.23 25.62
C PRO A 203 4.03 -12.45 24.37
N SER A 204 3.54 -11.20 24.48
CA SER A 204 3.01 -10.45 23.34
C SER A 204 3.59 -9.05 23.20
N ASN A 205 4.60 -8.92 22.33
CA ASN A 205 5.27 -7.65 22.06
C ASN A 205 5.42 -7.43 20.55
N PHE A 206 5.41 -6.16 20.14
CA PHE A 206 5.53 -5.74 18.75
C PHE A 206 6.49 -4.55 18.63
N ILE A 207 7.19 -4.51 17.49
CA ILE A 207 7.89 -3.33 17.01
C ILE A 207 6.96 -2.63 16.03
N VAL A 208 6.78 -1.33 16.24
CA VAL A 208 5.92 -0.46 15.46
C VAL A 208 6.80 0.54 14.73
N LEU A 209 6.77 0.52 13.41
CA LEU A 209 7.36 1.56 12.57
C LEU A 209 6.24 2.45 12.03
N ASP A 210 6.33 3.75 12.30
CA ASP A 210 5.50 4.72 11.59
C ASP A 210 6.11 4.98 10.20
N SER A 211 5.54 4.35 9.18
CA SER A 211 6.05 4.49 7.81
C SER A 211 5.83 5.89 7.25
N SER A 212 5.02 6.73 7.88
CA SER A 212 4.78 8.11 7.42
C SER A 212 5.94 9.06 7.69
N THR A 213 6.83 8.71 8.62
CA THR A 213 8.04 9.51 8.92
C THR A 213 9.24 9.12 8.05
N VAL A 214 9.14 8.01 7.32
CA VAL A 214 10.19 7.50 6.44
C VAL A 214 9.94 7.93 5.01
N THR A 215 10.96 8.52 4.38
CA THR A 215 10.91 8.99 2.99
C THR A 215 11.92 8.25 2.12
N ASP A 216 11.56 7.97 0.88
CA ASP A 216 12.50 7.46 -0.13
C ASP A 216 13.49 8.55 -0.61
N ARG A 217 14.22 8.24 -1.70
CA ARG A 217 15.18 9.16 -2.32
C ARG A 217 14.55 10.27 -3.13
N ALA A 218 13.37 10.05 -3.70
CA ALA A 218 12.60 11.05 -4.41
C ALA A 218 11.83 11.98 -3.45
N GLY A 219 11.75 11.62 -2.18
CA GLY A 219 11.08 12.36 -1.12
C GLY A 219 9.63 11.90 -0.89
N ASN A 220 9.21 10.74 -1.42
CA ASN A 220 7.89 10.22 -1.12
C ASN A 220 7.88 9.60 0.28
N ALA A 221 7.04 10.13 1.15
CA ALA A 221 6.80 9.53 2.44
C ALA A 221 6.01 8.23 2.29
N GLY A 222 6.35 7.22 3.10
CA GLY A 222 5.52 6.03 3.26
C GLY A 222 4.15 6.36 3.86
N THR A 223 3.33 5.35 4.06
CA THR A 223 2.01 5.52 4.69
C THR A 223 1.71 4.41 5.67
N GLY A 224 0.96 4.76 6.72
CA GLY A 224 0.50 3.79 7.72
C GLY A 224 1.59 3.29 8.64
N ILE A 225 1.36 2.12 9.22
CA ILE A 225 2.20 1.50 10.23
C ILE A 225 2.66 0.14 9.71
N ALA A 226 3.95 -0.15 9.87
CA ALA A 226 4.48 -1.50 9.71
C ALA A 226 4.67 -2.14 11.10
N LEU A 227 4.15 -3.36 11.26
CA LEU A 227 4.27 -4.13 12.49
C LEU A 227 5.21 -5.30 12.28
N SER A 228 6.03 -5.60 13.29
CA SER A 228 6.79 -6.84 13.33
C SER A 228 5.90 -8.05 13.61
N PRO A 229 6.42 -9.27 13.40
CA PRO A 229 5.94 -10.45 14.09
C PRO A 229 5.99 -10.26 15.61
N ASN A 230 5.16 -11.03 16.32
CA ASN A 230 5.15 -11.07 17.77
C ASN A 230 6.50 -11.60 18.31
N TYR A 231 7.00 -11.01 19.39
CA TYR A 231 8.11 -11.57 20.18
C TYR A 231 7.74 -11.69 21.66
N ALA A 232 8.29 -12.71 22.30
CA ALA A 232 8.12 -13.01 23.72
C ALA A 232 9.40 -12.69 24.49
N ILE A 233 9.22 -12.15 25.70
CA ILE A 233 10.30 -11.82 26.63
C ILE A 233 10.12 -12.62 27.91
N THR A 234 11.23 -13.16 28.44
CA THR A 234 11.29 -13.81 29.75
C THR A 234 12.62 -13.45 30.41
N THR A 235 12.70 -12.26 31.01
CA THR A 235 13.94 -11.71 31.59
C THR A 235 13.91 -11.62 33.12
N THR A 236 12.86 -12.14 33.77
CA THR A 236 12.82 -12.27 35.24
C THR A 236 13.87 -13.27 35.69
N SER A 237 14.88 -12.82 36.44
CA SER A 237 15.81 -13.76 37.07
C SER A 237 15.08 -14.51 38.19
N LEU A 238 15.09 -15.85 38.14
CA LEU A 238 14.76 -16.69 39.28
C LEU A 238 15.91 -16.64 40.32
N THR A 239 16.31 -15.45 40.76
CA THR A 239 17.29 -15.28 41.86
C THR A 239 16.62 -14.95 43.18
N GLY A 240 15.34 -15.31 43.33
CA GLY A 240 14.77 -15.57 44.64
C GLY A 240 15.05 -17.02 44.99
N ASP A 241 16.10 -17.28 45.77
CA ASP A 241 16.10 -18.42 46.69
C ASP A 241 14.82 -18.26 47.53
N PRO A 242 13.77 -19.10 47.40
CA PRO A 242 12.73 -19.08 48.40
C PRO A 242 13.44 -19.45 49.70
N GLN A 243 13.57 -18.51 50.65
CA GLN A 243 14.28 -18.71 51.92
C GLN A 243 13.70 -19.88 52.74
N PHE A 244 13.96 -21.10 52.30
CA PHE A 244 13.95 -22.33 53.06
C PHE A 244 15.39 -22.82 53.07
N ARG A 245 16.33 -21.97 53.51
CA ARG A 245 17.49 -22.50 54.20
C ARG A 245 16.94 -23.12 55.48
N ILE A 246 16.91 -24.44 55.49
CA ILE A 246 16.96 -25.18 56.74
C ILE A 246 18.31 -24.77 57.34
N ASP A 247 18.30 -23.84 58.29
CA ASP A 247 19.50 -23.53 59.05
C ASP A 247 20.05 -24.85 59.59
N ALA A 248 21.33 -25.11 59.33
CA ALA A 248 22.02 -26.28 59.87
C ALA A 248 21.76 -26.34 61.38
N PRO A 249 21.48 -27.53 61.96
CA PRO A 249 21.16 -27.63 63.38
C PRO A 249 22.21 -26.91 64.21
N ALA A 250 21.78 -25.93 65.00
CA ALA A 250 22.68 -25.25 65.93
C ALA A 250 23.38 -26.30 66.80
N PRO A 251 24.70 -26.20 67.03
CA PRO A 251 25.40 -27.14 67.90
C PRO A 251 24.74 -27.12 69.29
N LEU A 252 24.45 -28.31 69.82
CA LEU A 252 23.91 -28.48 71.16
C LEU A 252 24.83 -27.76 72.16
N VAL A 253 24.33 -26.67 72.74
CA VAL A 253 24.99 -26.01 73.87
C VAL A 253 24.94 -27.00 75.04
N ASN A 254 26.09 -27.55 75.40
CA ASN A 254 26.23 -28.40 76.57
C ASN A 254 26.06 -27.54 77.83
N THR A 255 24.83 -27.38 78.29
CA THR A 255 24.55 -26.76 79.58
C THR A 255 25.05 -27.69 80.68
N ARG A 256 26.09 -27.25 81.38
CA ARG A 256 26.62 -27.90 82.58
C ARG A 256 25.45 -28.20 83.53
N ASN A 257 25.20 -29.47 83.84
CA ASN A 257 24.18 -29.90 84.80
C ASN A 257 24.39 -29.19 86.15
N LEU A 258 23.62 -28.15 86.41
CA LEU A 258 23.41 -27.60 87.74
C LEU A 258 22.22 -28.34 88.36
N PRO A 259 22.30 -28.80 89.61
CA PRO A 259 21.19 -29.51 90.25
C PRO A 259 19.96 -28.58 90.35
N LEU A 260 18.79 -29.13 90.01
CA LEU A 260 17.49 -28.47 90.13
C LEU A 260 17.28 -28.01 91.58
N GLN A 261 17.39 -26.71 91.84
CA GLN A 261 16.86 -26.12 93.07
C GLN A 261 15.33 -25.94 92.91
N PRO A 262 14.52 -26.33 93.90
CA PRO A 262 13.08 -26.12 93.83
C PRO A 262 12.77 -24.62 93.90
N ALA A 263 12.07 -24.11 92.87
CA ALA A 263 11.55 -22.75 92.85
C ALA A 263 10.44 -22.63 93.91
N LEU A 264 10.66 -21.80 94.92
CA LEU A 264 9.65 -21.40 95.89
C LEU A 264 8.63 -20.49 95.19
N PHE A 265 7.42 -20.99 94.94
CA PHE A 265 6.32 -20.20 94.39
C PHE A 265 5.94 -19.09 95.38
N GLY A 266 6.11 -17.83 95.01
CA GLY A 266 5.47 -16.71 95.69
C GLY A 266 3.94 -16.74 95.51
N LEU A 267 3.20 -16.19 96.48
CA LEU A 267 1.73 -16.17 96.45
C LEU A 267 1.19 -15.44 95.20
N PRO A 268 0.19 -16.00 94.51
CA PRO A 268 -0.47 -15.31 93.40
C PRO A 268 -1.35 -14.17 93.92
N THR A 269 -1.04 -12.94 93.53
CA THR A 269 -1.91 -11.77 93.71
C THR A 269 -2.60 -11.45 92.40
N GLY A 270 -3.83 -11.94 92.21
CA GLY A 270 -4.64 -11.62 91.02
C GLY A 270 -6.08 -12.10 91.16
N ASN A 271 -7.02 -11.17 91.05
CA ASN A 271 -8.47 -11.36 91.15
C ASN A 271 -9.00 -12.20 89.96
N LEU A 272 -9.58 -13.38 90.25
CA LEU A 272 -10.23 -14.24 89.27
C LEU A 272 -11.62 -13.70 88.93
N GLY A 273 -11.73 -12.98 87.82
CA GLY A 273 -13.02 -12.69 87.17
C GLY A 273 -13.71 -13.98 86.71
N SER A 274 -15.02 -14.07 86.90
CA SER A 274 -15.85 -15.27 86.78
C SER A 274 -15.89 -15.89 85.36
N PRO A 275 -16.02 -17.24 85.22
CA PRO A 275 -15.94 -17.92 83.93
C PRO A 275 -17.31 -18.47 83.49
N LEU A 276 -18.08 -17.78 82.65
CA LEU A 276 -19.25 -18.35 81.99
C LEU A 276 -19.54 -17.69 80.63
N SER A 277 -18.96 -18.24 79.55
CA SER A 277 -19.59 -18.24 78.22
C SER A 277 -19.09 -19.45 77.43
N PHE A 278 -19.96 -20.43 77.21
CA PHE A 278 -19.72 -21.58 76.33
C PHE A 278 -20.12 -21.23 74.90
N SER A 279 -19.25 -21.51 73.93
CA SER A 279 -19.63 -21.56 72.51
C SER A 279 -20.47 -22.82 72.25
N PRO A 280 -21.59 -22.75 71.51
CA PRO A 280 -22.46 -23.92 71.34
C PRO A 280 -21.82 -25.00 70.46
N LEU A 281 -21.86 -26.23 71.00
CA LEU A 281 -21.65 -27.51 70.36
C LEU A 281 -22.93 -27.93 69.63
N PHE A 282 -23.08 -27.59 68.35
CA PHE A 282 -23.79 -28.43 67.36
C PHE A 282 -23.25 -28.10 65.96
N GLU A 283 -22.63 -29.08 65.30
CA GLU A 283 -22.37 -29.05 63.86
C GLU A 283 -23.70 -29.10 63.09
N GLN A 284 -23.89 -28.25 62.09
CA GLN A 284 -24.98 -28.42 61.13
C GLN A 284 -24.50 -28.28 59.68
N ARG A 285 -24.34 -29.47 59.08
CA ARG A 285 -24.28 -29.87 57.66
C ARG A 285 -23.43 -29.05 56.68
N THR A 286 -22.32 -29.69 56.30
CA THR A 286 -21.77 -29.59 54.94
C THR A 286 -22.79 -30.17 53.94
N THR A 287 -23.04 -29.43 52.85
CA THR A 287 -23.48 -30.04 51.58
C THR A 287 -22.45 -29.69 50.53
N GLY A 288 -21.48 -30.58 50.35
CA GLY A 288 -20.86 -30.87 49.06
C GLY A 288 -19.76 -29.93 48.53
N GLY A 289 -18.51 -30.31 48.79
CA GLY A 289 -17.41 -30.14 47.82
C GLY A 289 -16.59 -28.84 47.92
N GLY A 290 -15.63 -28.81 48.86
CA GLY A 290 -14.28 -28.20 48.78
C GLY A 290 -13.95 -27.02 47.85
N LEU A 291 -14.88 -26.12 47.53
CA LEU A 291 -14.63 -24.93 46.72
C LEU A 291 -15.01 -23.68 47.51
N PRO A 292 -14.11 -22.69 47.64
CA PRO A 292 -14.46 -21.39 48.20
C PRO A 292 -15.50 -20.68 47.32
N PRO A 293 -16.39 -19.85 47.90
CA PRO A 293 -17.36 -19.08 47.13
C PRO A 293 -16.65 -18.18 46.12
N VAL A 294 -17.21 -18.14 44.90
CA VAL A 294 -16.63 -17.53 43.68
C VAL A 294 -16.30 -16.03 43.79
N GLY A 295 -16.67 -15.38 44.90
CA GLY A 295 -16.35 -13.99 45.18
C GLY A 295 -14.91 -13.72 45.64
N ASN A 296 -14.15 -14.74 46.05
CA ASN A 296 -12.81 -14.55 46.63
C ASN A 296 -11.64 -14.66 45.63
N ILE A 297 -11.91 -14.89 44.34
CA ILE A 297 -10.85 -15.14 43.34
C ILE A 297 -10.23 -13.83 42.80
N PHE A 298 -10.85 -12.67 43.06
CA PHE A 298 -10.37 -11.37 42.56
C PHE A 298 -9.88 -10.40 43.65
N ILE A 299 -9.58 -10.88 44.85
CA ILE A 299 -9.07 -10.03 45.94
C ILE A 299 -7.56 -10.19 46.04
N THR A 300 -6.80 -9.30 45.38
CA THR A 300 -5.39 -9.08 45.69
C THR A 300 -5.27 -7.75 46.44
N ASN A 301 -4.74 -7.78 47.67
CA ASN A 301 -4.33 -6.63 48.49
C ASN A 301 -5.41 -5.67 49.07
N ARG A 302 -6.38 -6.19 49.84
CA ARG A 302 -7.11 -5.46 50.92
C ARG A 302 -7.50 -3.97 50.64
N ALA A 303 -7.92 -3.65 49.43
CA ALA A 303 -8.48 -2.34 49.09
C ALA A 303 -9.85 -2.52 48.43
N LEU A 304 -10.84 -1.77 48.91
CA LEU A 304 -12.21 -1.75 48.37
C LEU A 304 -12.21 -0.96 47.05
N ALA A 305 -12.04 -1.65 45.92
CA ALA A 305 -12.33 -1.08 44.60
C ALA A 305 -13.53 -1.83 44.00
N PRO A 306 -14.56 -1.15 43.49
CA PRO A 306 -15.72 -1.80 42.90
C PRO A 306 -15.35 -2.41 41.54
N SER A 307 -15.41 -3.73 41.43
CA SER A 307 -15.18 -4.47 40.19
C SER A 307 -16.50 -4.59 39.40
N PHE A 308 -16.48 -4.09 38.16
CA PHE A 308 -17.63 -4.02 37.23
C PHE A 308 -18.31 -5.36 36.90
N ILE A 309 -17.73 -6.49 37.29
CA ILE A 309 -18.28 -7.84 37.06
C ILE A 309 -19.29 -8.24 38.15
N ALA A 310 -19.23 -7.65 39.36
CA ALA A 310 -20.17 -7.97 40.43
C ALA A 310 -21.56 -7.32 40.27
N GLN A 311 -21.71 -6.38 39.33
CA GLN A 311 -22.95 -5.63 39.14
C GLN A 311 -24.00 -6.38 38.29
N VAL A 312 -23.63 -7.50 37.67
CA VAL A 312 -24.51 -8.26 36.76
C VAL A 312 -25.31 -9.35 37.48
N PHE A 313 -25.01 -9.64 38.75
CA PHE A 313 -25.61 -10.74 39.50
C PHE A 313 -26.24 -10.35 40.85
N ASP A 314 -26.33 -9.05 41.16
CA ASP A 314 -27.09 -8.62 42.34
C ASP A 314 -28.60 -8.70 42.05
N SER A 315 -29.28 -9.59 42.77
CA SER A 315 -30.70 -9.91 42.62
C SER A 315 -31.54 -9.21 43.69
N SER A 316 -31.30 -7.90 43.91
CA SER A 316 -32.02 -7.12 44.89
C SER A 316 -32.32 -5.68 44.48
N SER A 317 -33.01 -5.47 43.35
CA SER A 317 -33.88 -4.29 43.21
C SER A 317 -35.02 -4.51 42.22
N VAL A 318 -36.23 -4.24 42.71
CA VAL A 318 -37.50 -4.31 41.99
C VAL A 318 -37.83 -2.91 41.47
N GLY A 319 -38.03 -2.77 40.16
CA GLY A 319 -38.84 -1.69 39.56
C GLY A 319 -38.29 -1.01 38.30
N GLY A 320 -38.88 -1.32 37.13
CA GLY A 320 -38.84 -0.44 35.92
C GLY A 320 -38.32 -1.12 34.64
N PRO A 321 -38.84 -0.78 33.44
CA PRO A 321 -39.00 -1.74 32.34
C PRO A 321 -37.77 -1.88 31.43
N GLY A 322 -37.18 -3.08 31.42
CA GLY A 322 -36.95 -3.88 30.22
C GLY A 322 -35.91 -3.45 29.17
N SER A 323 -34.64 -3.78 29.39
CA SER A 323 -33.76 -4.25 28.30
C SER A 323 -32.73 -5.27 28.83
N GLY A 324 -33.21 -6.50 29.05
CA GLY A 324 -32.39 -7.63 29.46
C GLY A 324 -31.72 -8.31 28.26
N PHE A 325 -30.39 -8.46 28.36
CA PHE A 325 -29.48 -9.13 27.43
C PHE A 325 -29.57 -10.67 27.51
N THR A 326 -30.76 -11.24 27.38
CA THR A 326 -30.95 -12.69 27.14
C THR A 326 -32.36 -12.93 26.60
N GLY A 327 -32.54 -12.63 25.31
CA GLY A 327 -33.76 -12.91 24.57
C GLY A 327 -33.87 -14.40 24.23
N PHE A 328 -34.34 -15.20 25.18
CA PHE A 328 -34.97 -16.49 24.87
C PHE A 328 -36.40 -16.43 25.37
N ASN A 329 -37.30 -15.93 24.53
CA ASN A 329 -38.69 -16.35 24.60
C ASN A 329 -39.24 -16.55 23.19
N SER A 330 -39.96 -17.65 23.08
CA SER A 330 -40.49 -18.29 21.88
C SER A 330 -41.33 -17.38 20.98
N GLY A 331 -41.09 -17.46 19.67
CA GLY A 331 -42.01 -16.94 18.66
C GLY A 331 -41.30 -16.56 17.37
N GLU A 332 -41.28 -17.49 16.42
CA GLU A 332 -41.14 -17.33 14.96
C GLU A 332 -40.46 -16.05 14.43
N GLY A 333 -39.29 -16.23 13.81
CA GLY A 333 -38.71 -15.20 12.94
C GLY A 333 -37.19 -15.21 12.95
N SER A 334 -36.62 -15.86 11.94
CA SER A 334 -35.18 -15.95 11.66
C SER A 334 -34.48 -14.58 11.70
N VAL A 335 -33.55 -14.40 12.64
CA VAL A 335 -32.56 -13.31 12.62
C VAL A 335 -31.17 -13.93 12.64
N PHE A 336 -30.79 -14.57 11.53
CA PHE A 336 -29.39 -14.71 11.15
C PHE A 336 -29.14 -13.73 10.01
N GLY A 337 -28.19 -12.82 10.24
CA GLY A 337 -27.73 -11.88 9.25
C GLY A 337 -27.25 -12.60 8.00
N SER A 338 -27.66 -12.09 6.85
CA SER A 338 -27.18 -12.49 5.54
C SER A 338 -25.70 -12.13 5.41
N SER A 339 -24.83 -13.11 5.58
CA SER A 339 -23.45 -13.03 5.11
C SER A 339 -23.44 -12.97 3.59
N THR A 340 -22.58 -12.12 3.01
CA THR A 340 -22.41 -11.84 1.57
C THR A 340 -21.97 -13.03 0.70
N LEU A 341 -22.00 -14.25 1.24
CA LEU A 341 -21.63 -15.49 0.55
C LEU A 341 -22.85 -16.33 0.10
N SER A 342 -24.05 -16.05 0.63
CA SER A 342 -25.25 -16.86 0.36
C SER A 342 -26.03 -16.46 -0.90
N THR A 343 -25.71 -15.34 -1.54
CA THR A 343 -26.36 -14.87 -2.78
C THR A 343 -25.80 -15.50 -4.06
N LEU A 344 -24.71 -16.28 -3.99
CA LEU A 344 -24.09 -16.90 -5.17
C LEU A 344 -24.64 -18.28 -5.54
N PHE A 345 -25.46 -18.92 -4.68
CA PHE A 345 -25.92 -20.30 -4.90
C PHE A 345 -27.45 -20.46 -4.89
N SER A 346 -28.23 -19.38 -4.97
CA SER A 346 -29.71 -19.46 -4.94
C SER A 346 -30.38 -18.73 -6.09
N ARG A 347 -29.96 -19.02 -7.32
CA ARG A 347 -30.79 -18.77 -8.51
C ARG A 347 -30.87 -20.02 -9.37
N GLU A 348 -31.80 -20.89 -9.01
CA GLU A 348 -32.41 -21.79 -9.97
C GLU A 348 -33.94 -21.86 -9.72
N SER A 349 -34.67 -21.59 -10.81
CA SER A 349 -36.01 -22.05 -11.15
C SER A 349 -37.20 -21.73 -10.24
N ALA A 350 -37.97 -20.72 -10.67
CA ALA A 350 -39.43 -20.78 -10.64
C ALA A 350 -40.03 -19.92 -11.77
N THR A 351 -40.43 -20.60 -12.83
CA THR A 351 -41.47 -20.19 -13.78
C THR A 351 -42.79 -19.92 -13.06
N ASP A 352 -43.43 -18.76 -13.27
CA ASP A 352 -44.83 -18.73 -13.73
C ASP A 352 -45.34 -17.36 -14.21
N SER A 353 -45.93 -17.40 -15.42
CA SER A 353 -47.25 -16.89 -15.81
C SER A 353 -47.75 -15.47 -15.44
N SER A 354 -47.89 -14.68 -16.51
CA SER A 354 -49.02 -13.77 -16.85
C SER A 354 -49.08 -12.34 -16.25
N THR A 355 -48.96 -11.32 -17.12
CA THR A 355 -50.10 -10.55 -17.67
C THR A 355 -49.64 -9.37 -18.55
N THR A 356 -50.25 -9.25 -19.75
CA THR A 356 -50.60 -8.03 -20.52
C THR A 356 -49.52 -6.97 -20.80
N GLY A 357 -49.23 -6.50 -22.02
CA GLY A 357 -50.01 -6.36 -23.24
C GLY A 357 -49.68 -4.99 -23.87
N ALA A 358 -49.67 -4.91 -25.20
CA ALA A 358 -49.50 -3.72 -26.05
C ALA A 358 -48.06 -3.17 -26.26
N LEU A 359 -47.52 -3.37 -27.46
CA LEU A 359 -47.62 -2.40 -28.58
C LEU A 359 -47.02 -3.03 -29.85
N ASN A 360 -47.79 -2.92 -30.92
CA ASN A 360 -47.54 -3.47 -32.25
C ASN A 360 -47.12 -2.31 -33.16
N SER A 361 -46.13 -2.49 -34.04
CA SER A 361 -46.22 -2.22 -35.49
C SER A 361 -44.88 -1.83 -36.18
N ALA A 362 -44.81 -2.28 -37.45
CA ALA A 362 -43.90 -1.93 -38.55
C ALA A 362 -42.48 -2.56 -38.51
N GLY A 363 -42.00 -3.36 -39.48
CA GLY A 363 -42.49 -3.74 -40.81
C GLY A 363 -41.60 -3.18 -41.92
N SER A 364 -40.59 -3.96 -42.37
CA SER A 364 -40.15 -4.04 -43.78
C SER A 364 -38.98 -5.02 -43.97
N ASN A 365 -39.09 -5.80 -45.05
CA ASN A 365 -38.13 -6.77 -45.59
C ASN A 365 -36.70 -6.24 -45.72
N ASP A 366 -35.69 -7.12 -45.57
CA ASP A 366 -34.86 -7.52 -46.72
C ASP A 366 -33.85 -8.66 -46.45
N LEU A 367 -33.75 -9.51 -47.48
CA LEU A 367 -32.60 -10.27 -47.97
C LEU A 367 -32.10 -11.53 -47.21
N ARG A 368 -32.07 -12.59 -48.02
CA ARG A 368 -31.52 -13.92 -47.76
C ARG A 368 -29.99 -13.86 -47.67
N ASP A 369 -29.42 -14.48 -46.64
CA ASP A 369 -28.10 -15.09 -46.77
C ASP A 369 -28.03 -16.39 -45.95
N SER A 370 -27.40 -17.38 -46.57
CA SER A 370 -27.33 -18.76 -46.13
C SER A 370 -26.08 -18.92 -45.27
N SER A 371 -26.23 -18.88 -43.95
CA SER A 371 -25.20 -19.43 -43.06
C SER A 371 -25.84 -20.30 -42.00
N GLN A 372 -25.20 -21.45 -41.82
CA GLN A 372 -25.70 -22.59 -41.08
C GLN A 372 -25.89 -22.23 -39.61
N SER A 373 -27.14 -22.38 -39.15
CA SER A 373 -27.49 -22.37 -37.74
C SER A 373 -26.91 -23.62 -37.06
N ILE A 374 -25.72 -23.52 -36.48
CA ILE A 374 -25.35 -24.41 -35.37
C ILE A 374 -26.15 -23.93 -34.17
N GLN A 375 -27.11 -24.76 -33.76
CA GLN A 375 -27.89 -24.59 -32.54
C GLN A 375 -26.97 -24.42 -31.33
N ALA A 376 -26.79 -23.18 -30.89
CA ALA A 376 -26.20 -22.88 -29.60
C ALA A 376 -27.25 -23.13 -28.52
N GLY A 377 -27.20 -24.32 -27.92
CA GLY A 377 -27.81 -24.57 -26.62
C GLY A 377 -27.14 -23.65 -25.59
N PHE A 378 -27.94 -22.81 -24.94
CA PHE A 378 -27.50 -21.94 -23.86
C PHE A 378 -26.94 -22.77 -22.70
N GLY A 379 -25.61 -22.78 -22.59
CA GLY A 379 -24.85 -23.22 -21.42
C GLY A 379 -23.49 -22.55 -21.49
N ALA A 380 -23.05 -21.91 -20.41
CA ALA A 380 -21.71 -21.31 -20.36
C ALA A 380 -20.66 -22.38 -20.69
N LEU A 381 -19.75 -22.07 -21.62
CA LEU A 381 -18.64 -22.95 -21.96
C LEU A 381 -17.89 -23.31 -20.68
N THR A 382 -17.66 -24.60 -20.47
CA THR A 382 -16.87 -25.07 -19.33
C THR A 382 -15.45 -24.52 -19.44
N LEU A 383 -14.76 -24.32 -18.31
CA LEU A 383 -13.38 -23.82 -18.28
C LEU A 383 -12.45 -24.67 -19.18
N GLY A 384 -12.68 -25.97 -19.26
CA GLY A 384 -11.93 -26.86 -20.17
C GLY A 384 -12.17 -26.56 -21.66
N GLN A 385 -13.40 -26.19 -22.04
CA GLN A 385 -13.72 -25.79 -23.41
C GLN A 385 -13.17 -24.39 -23.75
N GLN A 386 -13.12 -23.47 -22.78
CA GLN A 386 -12.48 -22.17 -22.95
C GLN A 386 -10.96 -22.31 -23.11
N LEU A 387 -10.29 -23.15 -22.31
CA LEU A 387 -8.85 -23.40 -22.49
C LEU A 387 -8.53 -24.05 -23.84
N GLN A 388 -9.39 -24.96 -24.31
CA GLN A 388 -9.21 -25.55 -25.63
C GLN A 388 -9.36 -24.50 -26.73
N GLN A 389 -10.37 -23.62 -26.65
CA GLN A 389 -10.52 -22.52 -27.61
C GLN A 389 -9.34 -21.55 -27.61
N ILE A 390 -8.75 -21.25 -26.45
CA ILE A 390 -7.55 -20.41 -26.37
C ILE A 390 -6.38 -21.11 -27.05
N THR A 391 -6.19 -22.40 -26.78
CA THR A 391 -5.10 -23.21 -27.36
C THR A 391 -5.23 -23.32 -28.88
N ASP A 392 -6.44 -23.57 -29.39
CA ASP A 392 -6.71 -23.71 -30.82
C ASP A 392 -6.50 -22.37 -31.55
N ASN A 393 -6.91 -21.25 -30.94
CA ASN A 393 -6.75 -19.91 -31.50
C ASN A 393 -5.28 -19.45 -31.49
N GLU A 394 -4.49 -19.86 -30.49
CA GLU A 394 -3.04 -19.64 -30.50
C GLU A 394 -2.33 -20.46 -31.58
N GLN A 395 -2.74 -21.71 -31.80
CA GLN A 395 -2.21 -22.54 -32.89
C GLN A 395 -2.57 -22.00 -34.29
N GLU A 396 -3.79 -21.48 -34.48
CA GLU A 396 -4.15 -20.80 -35.73
C GLU A 396 -3.29 -19.56 -35.97
N LYS A 397 -3.04 -18.74 -34.94
CA LYS A 397 -2.14 -17.58 -35.08
C LYS A 397 -0.69 -17.97 -35.38
N LEU A 398 -0.18 -19.02 -34.75
CA LEU A 398 1.18 -19.51 -35.00
C LEU A 398 1.33 -20.11 -36.40
N SER A 399 0.33 -20.84 -36.89
CA SER A 399 0.32 -21.37 -38.26
C SER A 399 0.16 -20.26 -39.31
N ALA A 400 -0.66 -19.23 -39.04
CA ALA A 400 -0.74 -18.04 -39.88
C ALA A 400 0.59 -17.25 -39.91
N LEU A 401 1.29 -17.14 -38.78
CA LEU A 401 2.62 -16.52 -38.72
C LEU A 401 3.67 -17.34 -39.48
N ALA A 402 3.65 -18.66 -39.36
CA ALA A 402 4.55 -19.55 -40.11
C ALA A 402 4.30 -19.50 -41.62
N TRP A 403 3.04 -19.35 -42.03
CA TRP A 403 2.69 -19.16 -43.44
C TRP A 403 3.16 -17.79 -43.96
N ALA A 404 2.97 -16.72 -43.17
CA ALA A 404 3.47 -15.39 -43.50
C ALA A 404 5.02 -15.34 -43.56
N LEU A 405 5.73 -16.06 -42.69
CA LEU A 405 7.19 -16.16 -42.73
C LEU A 405 7.69 -17.03 -43.90
N GLY A 406 6.88 -17.97 -44.39
CA GLY A 406 7.16 -18.79 -45.57
C GLY A 406 6.97 -18.03 -46.89
N GLU A 407 6.06 -17.05 -46.95
CA GLU A 407 5.93 -16.12 -48.09
C GLU A 407 7.04 -15.07 -48.13
N VAL A 408 7.63 -14.70 -46.98
CA VAL A 408 8.85 -13.87 -46.91
C VAL A 408 10.09 -14.75 -47.07
N GLY A 409 10.13 -15.47 -48.20
CA GLY A 409 11.27 -16.25 -48.63
C GLY A 409 12.50 -15.36 -48.82
N VAL A 410 13.47 -15.57 -47.94
CA VAL A 410 14.94 -15.53 -48.16
C VAL A 410 15.30 -15.27 -49.64
N SER A 411 15.54 -14.00 -49.98
CA SER A 411 16.40 -13.67 -51.12
C SER A 411 17.81 -14.08 -50.72
N GLU A 412 18.25 -15.22 -51.25
CA GLU A 412 19.62 -15.71 -51.20
C GLU A 412 20.61 -14.57 -51.50
N VAL A 413 21.46 -14.23 -50.52
CA VAL A 413 22.70 -13.48 -50.75
C VAL A 413 23.77 -14.54 -51.00
N GLN A 414 24.23 -14.62 -52.25
CA GLN A 414 25.33 -15.50 -52.68
C GLN A 414 26.61 -15.16 -51.90
N ALA A 415 27.27 -16.23 -51.43
CA ALA A 415 28.59 -16.22 -50.81
C ALA A 415 29.71 -16.03 -51.84
#